data_AF-A0AAW6V238-F1
#
_entry.id   AF-A0AAW6V238-F1
#
_cell.length_a   1.000
_cell.length_b   1.000
_cell.length_c   1.000
_cell.angle_alpha   90.00
_cell.angle_beta   90.00
_cell.angle_gamma   90.00
#
_symmetry.space_group_name_H-M   'P 1'
#
loop_
_entity.id
_entity.type
_entity.pdbx_description
1 polymer ?
#
loop_
_entity_poly.entity_id
_entity_poly.type
_entity_poly.pdbx_seq_one_letter_code
_entity_poly.pdbx_strand_id
1 'polypeptide(L)' 'MLLMNQPEKHKIQKMHDDFKNLSEAQKQFIAKSLDVSIDEVDALIAKMLSPQKISMQDRINQRINK' A
#
# COMPACT_ATOMS: atom_id res chain seq x y z
N MET A 1 -13.57 -8.27 23.56
CA MET A 1 -12.42 -7.42 23.96
C MET A 1 -11.82 -6.78 22.72
N LEU A 2 -11.71 -5.45 22.72
CA LEU A 2 -11.32 -4.62 21.59
C LEU A 2 -9.88 -4.92 21.13
N LEU A 3 -9.74 -5.40 19.90
CA LEU A 3 -8.47 -5.54 19.17
C LEU A 3 -7.86 -4.18 18.71
N MET A 4 -8.17 -3.09 19.41
CA MET A 4 -8.04 -1.72 18.89
C MET A 4 -6.66 -1.07 19.09
N ASN A 5 -5.65 -1.76 19.62
CA ASN A 5 -4.36 -1.11 19.95
C ASN A 5 -3.13 -1.89 19.46
N GLN A 6 -3.11 -2.34 18.21
CA GLN A 6 -1.86 -2.76 17.57
C GLN A 6 -1.29 -1.60 16.73
N PRO A 7 -0.21 -0.91 17.16
CA PRO A 7 0.35 0.23 16.43
C PRO A 7 0.79 -0.12 15.00
N GLU A 8 1.15 -1.37 14.74
CA GLU A 8 1.45 -1.87 13.40
C GLU A 8 0.22 -1.89 12.47
N LYS A 9 -0.95 -2.25 13.01
CA LYS A 9 -2.22 -2.20 12.24
C LYS A 9 -2.61 -0.77 11.89
N HIS A 10 -2.39 0.19 12.81
CA HIS A 10 -2.64 1.60 12.54
C HIS A 10 -1.71 2.18 11.48
N LYS A 11 -0.44 1.74 11.43
CA LYS A 11 0.50 2.16 10.38
C LYS A 11 0.07 1.67 9.00
N ILE A 12 -0.32 0.39 8.89
CA ILE A 12 -0.78 -0.18 7.62
C ILE A 12 -2.10 0.47 7.18
N GLN A 13 -3.04 0.67 8.11
CA GLN A 13 -4.30 1.35 7.83
C GLN A 13 -4.07 2.79 7.37
N LYS A 14 -3.20 3.54 8.06
CA LYS A 14 -2.85 4.90 7.69
C LYS A 14 -2.21 4.99 6.31
N MET A 15 -1.27 4.10 6.00
CA MET A 15 -0.68 4.05 4.65
C MET A 15 -1.73 3.73 3.58
N HIS A 16 -2.66 2.82 3.85
CA HIS A 16 -3.78 2.51 2.96
C HIS A 16 -4.66 3.73 2.71
N ASP A 17 -5.00 4.47 3.77
CA ASP A 17 -5.79 5.69 3.69
C ASP A 17 -5.05 6.81 2.94
N ASP A 18 -3.73 6.94 3.13
CA ASP A 18 -2.89 7.93 2.43
C ASP A 18 -2.84 7.65 0.92
N PHE A 19 -2.71 6.37 0.50
CA PHE A 19 -2.75 5.98 -0.92
C PHE A 19 -4.13 6.17 -1.55
N LYS A 20 -5.20 5.94 -0.79
CA LYS A 20 -6.59 6.14 -1.25
C LYS A 20 -6.93 7.61 -1.50
N ASN A 21 -6.30 8.51 -0.75
CA ASN A 21 -6.58 9.96 -0.78
C ASN A 21 -5.53 10.77 -1.58
N LEU A 22 -4.71 10.11 -2.41
CA LEU A 22 -3.77 10.80 -3.30
C LEU A 22 -4.52 11.75 -4.25
N SER A 23 -4.13 13.03 -4.23
CA SER A 23 -4.68 14.03 -5.14
C SER A 23 -4.19 13.81 -6.58
N GLU A 24 -4.92 14.35 -7.54
CA GLU A 24 -4.55 14.26 -8.96
C GLU A 24 -3.17 14.86 -9.25
N ALA A 25 -2.81 15.97 -8.58
CA ALA A 25 -1.49 16.59 -8.69
C ALA A 25 -0.37 15.66 -8.18
N GLN A 26 -0.63 14.91 -7.10
CA GLN A 26 0.32 13.93 -6.58
C GLN A 26 0.46 12.73 -7.52
N LYS A 27 -0.63 12.25 -8.11
CA LYS A 27 -0.60 11.18 -9.13
C LYS A 27 0.17 11.61 -10.37
N GLN A 28 -0.04 12.85 -10.85
CA GLN A 28 0.72 13.42 -11.97
C GLN A 28 2.21 13.58 -11.65
N PHE A 29 2.54 13.97 -10.41
CA PHE A 29 3.92 14.04 -9.97
C PHE A 29 4.58 12.65 -9.99
N ILE A 30 3.90 11.64 -9.44
CA ILE A 30 4.37 10.24 -9.43
C ILE A 30 4.56 9.71 -10.85
N ALA A 31 3.60 9.97 -11.75
CA ALA A 31 3.66 9.58 -13.15
C ALA A 31 4.92 10.14 -13.83
N LYS A 32 5.21 11.44 -13.62
CA LYS A 32 6.42 12.08 -14.14
C LYS A 32 7.71 11.56 -13.51
N SER A 33 7.71 11.29 -12.20
CA SER A 33 8.91 10.81 -11.51
C SER A 33 9.28 9.39 -11.87
N LEU A 34 8.29 8.55 -12.18
CA LEU A 34 8.48 7.15 -12.53
C LEU A 34 8.52 6.90 -14.05
N ASP A 35 8.33 7.96 -14.86
CA ASP A 35 8.22 7.88 -16.32
C ASP A 35 7.15 6.88 -16.80
N VAL A 36 5.97 6.95 -16.18
CA VAL A 36 4.81 6.11 -16.48
C VAL A 36 3.56 6.95 -16.71
N SER A 37 2.55 6.36 -17.33
CA SER A 37 1.24 6.99 -17.50
C SER A 37 0.47 7.11 -16.17
N ILE A 38 -0.50 8.03 -16.12
CA ILE A 38 -1.38 8.17 -14.94
C ILE A 38 -2.20 6.89 -14.72
N ASP A 39 -2.61 6.22 -15.80
CA ASP A 39 -3.36 4.95 -15.72
C ASP A 39 -2.54 3.84 -15.05
N GLU A 40 -1.23 3.81 -15.30
CA GLU A 40 -0.30 2.89 -14.64
C GLU A 40 -0.12 3.22 -13.16
N VAL A 41 -0.10 4.51 -12.80
CA VAL A 41 -0.10 4.95 -11.39
C VAL A 41 -1.37 4.50 -10.68
N ASP A 42 -2.53 4.64 -11.31
CA ASP A 42 -3.81 4.18 -10.75
C ASP A 42 -3.86 2.65 -10.60
N ALA A 43 -3.31 1.91 -11.56
CA ALA A 43 -3.18 0.45 -11.45
C ALA A 43 -2.25 0.03 -10.30
N LEU A 44 -1.15 0.74 -10.10
CA LEU A 44 -0.23 0.54 -8.97
C LEU A 44 -0.90 0.83 -7.62
N ILE A 45 -1.63 1.94 -7.51
CA ILE A 45 -2.39 2.28 -6.30
C ILE A 45 -3.45 1.19 -6.02
N ALA A 46 -4.21 0.77 -7.03
CA ALA A 46 -5.20 -0.29 -6.88
C ALA A 46 -4.59 -1.61 -6.38
N LYS A 47 -3.41 -1.99 -6.90
CA LYS A 47 -2.67 -3.18 -6.47
C LYS A 47 -2.23 -3.07 -5.00
N MET A 48 -1.75 -1.90 -4.58
CA MET A 48 -1.32 -1.64 -3.20
C MET A 48 -2.49 -1.63 -2.21
N LEU A 49 -3.67 -1.15 -2.63
CA LEU A 49 -4.89 -1.13 -1.83
C LEU A 49 -5.62 -2.47 -1.79
N SER A 50 -5.38 -3.34 -2.76
CA SER A 50 -6.01 -4.67 -2.82
C SER A 50 -5.56 -5.53 -1.63
N PRO A 51 -6.45 -6.42 -1.10
CA PRO A 51 -6.06 -7.36 -0.07
C PRO A 51 -4.90 -8.22 -0.57
N GLN A 52 -3.70 -8.00 -0.01
CA GLN A 52 -2.53 -8.77 -0.39
C GLN A 52 -2.71 -10.21 0.08
N LYS A 53 -3.05 -11.11 -0.85
CA LYS A 53 -3.02 -12.55 -0.62
C LYS A 53 -1.57 -13.02 -0.59
N ILE A 54 -0.88 -12.75 0.51
CA ILE A 54 0.44 -13.34 0.77
C ILE A 54 0.26 -14.78 1.25
N SER A 55 1.02 -15.71 0.68
CA SER A 55 0.96 -17.10 1.13
C SER A 55 1.48 -17.21 2.57
N MET A 56 1.09 -18.27 3.28
CA MET A 56 1.66 -18.54 4.62
C MET A 56 3.19 -18.68 4.56
N GLN A 57 3.72 -19.22 3.46
CA GLN A 57 5.16 -19.36 3.25
C GLN A 57 5.85 -17.99 3.11
N ASP A 58 5.25 -17.05 2.36
CA ASP A 58 5.79 -15.69 2.21
C ASP A 58 5.79 -14.93 3.53
N ARG A 59 4.75 -15.13 4.35
CA ARG A 59 4.68 -14.57 5.71
C ARG A 59 5.79 -15.07 6.61
N ILE A 60 6.15 -16.35 6.48
CA ILE A 60 7.24 -16.97 7.23
C ILE A 60 8.58 -16.40 6.75
N ASN A 61 8.80 -16.34 5.43
CA ASN A 61 10.03 -15.81 4.84
C ASN A 61 10.29 -14.34 5.24
N GLN A 62 9.24 -13.51 5.29
CA GLN A 62 9.33 -12.12 5.74
C GLN A 62 9.65 -11.96 7.24
N ARG A 63 9.31 -12.97 8.06
CA ARG A 63 9.64 -12.97 9.51
C ARG A 63 11.04 -13.48 9.79
N ILE A 64 11.57 -14.37 8.95
CA ILE A 64 12.92 -14.93 9.08
C ILE A 64 13.99 -13.93 8.61
N ASN A 65 13.68 -13.09 7.61
CA ASN A 65 14.60 -12.07 7.09
C ASN A 65 14.57 -10.73 7.86
N LYS A 66 14.00 -10.70 9.08
CA LYS A 66 14.02 -9.55 10.00
C LYS A 66 15.08 -9.77 11.08
#